data_AF-A0A7R7BUU3-F1
#
_entry.id   AF-A0A7R7BUU3-F1
#
_cell.length_a   1.000
_cell.length_b   1.000
_cell.length_c   1.000
_cell.angle_alpha   90.00
_cell.angle_beta   90.00
_cell.angle_gamma   90.00
#
_symmetry.space_group_name_H-M   'P 1'
#
loop_
_entity.id
_entity.type
_entity.pdbx_description
1 polymer ?
#
loop_
_entity_poly.entity_id
_entity_poly.type
_entity_poly.pdbx_seq_one_letter_code
_entity_poly.pdbx_strand_id
1 'polypeptide(L)'
;MRLRSLPRSSLDALVVVRIEATKGGKTRTVYPPLSLIDRTLAYAREERAVIVRRAKLRHADYAEPDAVFLTEAGRGISARRVGAMFAAAAGTAGVTASFHALRHTFATAMLRFLQRRAQDEPELNPLLTLQVVLGHADLSTTAIYLRVLATDLTLVESSVDELYGALLQ
;
A
#
# COMPACT_ATOMS: atom_id res chain seq x y z
N MET A 1 -1.06 -1.56 -9.98
CA MET A 1 -1.60 -2.86 -9.54
C MET A 1 -2.59 -3.35 -10.57
N ARG A 2 -2.58 -4.64 -10.88
CA ARG A 2 -3.40 -5.23 -11.95
C ARG A 2 -4.55 -6.03 -11.33
N LEU A 3 -5.69 -6.10 -12.01
CA LEU A 3 -6.85 -6.80 -11.47
C LEU A 3 -6.53 -8.30 -11.27
N ARG A 4 -5.81 -8.89 -12.21
CA ARG A 4 -5.33 -10.28 -12.13
C ARG A 4 -4.38 -10.57 -10.96
N SER A 5 -3.77 -9.56 -10.35
CA SER A 5 -2.86 -9.76 -9.22
C SER A 5 -3.57 -9.82 -7.86
N LEU A 6 -4.87 -9.55 -7.84
CA LEU A 6 -5.67 -9.71 -6.63
C LEU A 6 -5.94 -11.20 -6.37
N PRO A 7 -5.97 -11.63 -5.09
CA PRO A 7 -6.41 -12.96 -4.74
C PRO A 7 -7.86 -13.18 -5.17
N ARG A 8 -8.24 -14.44 -5.40
CA ARG A 8 -9.63 -14.79 -5.74
C ARG A 8 -10.55 -14.80 -4.51
N SER A 9 -9.98 -15.05 -3.33
CA SER A 9 -10.64 -15.07 -2.02
C SER A 9 -9.66 -14.65 -0.91
N SER A 10 -10.19 -14.13 0.19
CA SER A 10 -9.45 -13.74 1.40
C SER A 10 -9.38 -14.85 2.46
N LEU A 11 -9.77 -16.08 2.12
CA LEU A 11 -9.88 -17.20 3.06
C LEU A 11 -8.54 -17.74 3.58
N ASP A 12 -7.41 -17.25 3.08
CA ASP A 12 -6.07 -17.65 3.52
C ASP A 12 -5.50 -16.66 4.55
N ALA A 13 -4.87 -17.18 5.61
CA ALA A 13 -4.27 -16.37 6.69
C ALA A 13 -3.17 -15.40 6.21
N LEU A 14 -2.54 -15.68 5.06
CA LEU A 14 -1.55 -14.82 4.42
C LEU A 14 -1.89 -14.65 2.94
N VAL A 15 -2.52 -13.54 2.61
CA VAL A 15 -2.78 -13.18 1.22
C VAL A 15 -1.55 -12.52 0.62
N VAL A 16 -1.05 -13.11 -0.46
CA VAL A 16 0.13 -12.64 -1.19
C VAL A 16 -0.31 -11.87 -2.43
N VAL A 17 0.06 -10.58 -2.53
CA VAL A 17 -0.22 -9.76 -3.72
C VAL A 17 1.05 -9.50 -4.50
N ARG A 18 1.04 -9.87 -5.79
CA ARG A 18 2.16 -9.65 -6.72
C ARG A 18 2.00 -8.34 -7.48
N ILE A 19 2.95 -7.43 -7.31
CA ILE A 19 3.02 -6.17 -8.05
C ILE A 19 3.99 -6.34 -9.21
N GLU A 20 3.45 -6.54 -10.41
CA GLU A 20 4.23 -6.78 -11.64
C GLU A 20 4.83 -5.51 -12.25
N ALA A 21 4.20 -4.35 -12.02
CA ALA A 21 4.59 -3.07 -12.62
C ALA A 21 5.30 -2.19 -11.59
N THR A 22 6.62 -2.36 -11.44
CA THR A 22 7.47 -1.44 -10.67
C THR A 22 8.49 -0.75 -11.56
N LYS A 23 9.09 0.33 -11.06
CA LYS A 23 10.29 0.92 -11.68
C LYS A 23 11.33 -0.20 -11.89
N GLY A 24 11.78 -0.40 -13.13
CA GLY A 24 12.75 -1.44 -13.50
C GLY A 24 12.19 -2.84 -13.76
N GLY A 25 10.87 -3.04 -13.84
CA GLY A 25 10.26 -4.31 -14.27
C GLY A 25 10.36 -5.48 -13.28
N LYS A 26 10.84 -5.22 -12.06
CA LYS A 26 10.99 -6.26 -11.03
C LYS A 26 9.64 -6.52 -10.36
N THR A 27 9.18 -7.78 -10.40
CA THR A 27 7.98 -8.17 -9.64
C THR A 27 8.28 -8.07 -8.15
N ARG A 28 7.34 -7.52 -7.38
CA ARG A 28 7.42 -7.46 -5.91
C ARG A 28 6.25 -8.19 -5.30
N THR A 29 6.50 -8.80 -4.16
CA THR A 29 5.47 -9.43 -3.35
C THR A 29 5.18 -8.55 -2.14
N VAL A 30 3.92 -8.28 -1.86
CA VAL A 30 3.48 -7.59 -0.65
C VAL A 30 2.47 -8.45 0.10
N TYR A 31 2.43 -8.25 1.42
CA TYR A 31 1.56 -8.97 2.36
C TYR A 31 0.60 -7.97 3.00
N PRO A 32 -0.44 -7.54 2.28
CA PRO A 32 -1.43 -6.62 2.83
C PRO A 32 -2.30 -7.31 3.88
N PRO A 33 -2.84 -6.57 4.86
CA PRO A 33 -3.86 -7.08 5.76
C PRO A 33 -5.09 -7.60 5.02
N LEU A 34 -5.77 -8.60 5.60
CA LEU A 34 -6.98 -9.18 5.02
C LEU A 34 -8.08 -8.15 4.80
N SER A 35 -8.30 -7.23 5.75
CA SER A 35 -9.31 -6.17 5.59
C SER A 35 -9.05 -5.26 4.39
N LEU A 36 -7.78 -4.97 4.08
CA LEU A 36 -7.42 -4.20 2.90
C LEU A 36 -7.70 -4.97 1.61
N ILE A 37 -7.47 -6.29 1.62
CA ILE A 37 -7.84 -7.18 0.52
C ILE A 37 -9.35 -7.20 0.33
N ASP A 38 -10.11 -7.44 1.39
CA ASP A 38 -11.57 -7.49 1.35
C ASP A 38 -12.16 -6.19 0.82
N ARG A 39 -11.70 -5.04 1.34
CA ARG A 39 -12.15 -3.73 0.86
C ARG A 39 -11.79 -3.51 -0.61
N THR A 40 -10.62 -3.96 -1.05
CA THR A 40 -10.20 -3.86 -2.45
C THR A 40 -11.04 -4.76 -3.36
N LEU A 41 -11.39 -5.96 -2.91
CA LEU A 41 -12.27 -6.89 -3.63
C LEU A 41 -13.71 -6.36 -3.69
N ALA A 42 -14.22 -5.79 -2.60
CA ALA A 42 -15.53 -5.13 -2.56
C ALA A 42 -15.58 -3.98 -3.58
N TYR A 43 -14.59 -3.08 -3.55
CA TYR A 43 -14.46 -2.03 -4.57
C TYR A 43 -14.43 -2.60 -6.00
N ALA A 44 -13.68 -3.69 -6.25
CA ALA A 44 -13.58 -4.28 -7.57
C ALA A 44 -14.91 -4.88 -8.08
N ARG A 45 -15.71 -5.47 -7.19
CA ARG A 45 -16.99 -6.12 -7.49
C ARG A 45 -18.15 -5.13 -7.59
N GLU A 46 -18.09 -4.05 -6.81
CA GLU A 46 -19.18 -3.09 -6.65
C GLU A 46 -18.84 -1.80 -7.43
N GLU A 47 -18.13 -0.88 -6.80
CA GLU A 47 -17.86 0.47 -7.30
C GLU A 47 -17.20 0.45 -8.70
N ARG A 48 -16.16 -0.36 -8.89
CA ARG A 48 -15.45 -0.50 -10.16
C ARG A 48 -16.37 -1.06 -11.26
N ALA A 49 -17.21 -2.05 -10.94
CA ALA A 49 -18.14 -2.65 -11.90
C ALA A 49 -19.16 -1.61 -12.41
N VAL A 50 -19.64 -0.73 -11.52
CA VAL A 50 -20.53 0.39 -11.90
C VAL A 50 -19.80 1.38 -12.82
N ILE A 51 -18.56 1.75 -12.50
CA ILE A 51 -17.74 2.64 -13.35
C ILE A 51 -17.56 2.05 -14.75
N VAL A 52 -17.19 0.78 -14.83
CA VAL A 52 -17.01 0.05 -16.10
C VAL A 52 -18.29 0.01 -16.91
N ARG A 53 -19.43 -0.33 -16.28
CA ARG A 53 -20.74 -0.36 -16.95
C ARG A 53 -21.09 1.01 -17.54
N ARG A 54 -20.89 2.09 -16.78
CA ARG A 54 -21.13 3.46 -17.27
C ARG A 54 -20.19 3.83 -18.42
N ALA A 55 -18.92 3.41 -18.38
CA ALA A 55 -17.97 3.66 -19.46
C ALA A 55 -18.36 2.94 -20.75
N LYS A 56 -18.76 1.66 -20.67
CA LYS A 56 -19.28 0.87 -21.80
C LYS A 56 -20.51 1.50 -22.47
N LEU A 57 -21.40 2.11 -21.68
CA LEU A 57 -22.58 2.80 -22.20
C LEU A 57 -22.25 4.13 -22.89
N ARG A 58 -21.18 4.82 -22.47
CA ARG A 58 -20.77 6.10 -23.05
C ARG A 58 -19.94 5.95 -24.33
N HIS A 59 -19.17 4.88 -24.45
CA HIS A 59 -18.23 4.66 -25.54
C HIS A 59 -18.30 3.21 -26.01
N ALA A 60 -18.77 2.99 -27.25
CA ALA A 60 -18.96 1.66 -27.82
C ALA A 60 -17.64 0.90 -28.02
N ASP A 61 -16.52 1.63 -28.19
CA ASP A 61 -15.15 1.13 -28.35
C ASP A 61 -14.39 1.01 -27.01
N TYR A 62 -15.07 1.19 -25.87
CA TYR A 62 -14.43 1.14 -24.56
C TYR A 62 -13.80 -0.24 -24.27
N ALA A 63 -12.48 -0.26 -24.14
CA ALA A 63 -11.73 -1.39 -23.61
C ALA A 63 -11.54 -1.23 -22.10
N GLU A 64 -12.00 -2.21 -21.33
CA GLU A 64 -11.84 -2.23 -19.89
C GLU A 64 -10.35 -2.38 -19.52
N PRO A 65 -9.77 -1.43 -18.76
CA PRO A 65 -8.38 -1.53 -18.36
C PRO A 65 -8.20 -2.55 -17.24
N ASP A 66 -7.10 -3.30 -17.31
CA ASP A 66 -6.66 -4.25 -16.28
C ASP A 66 -6.17 -3.55 -14.98
N ALA A 67 -6.27 -2.22 -14.88
CA ALA A 67 -6.00 -1.50 -13.64
C ALA A 67 -7.08 -1.80 -12.59
N VAL A 68 -6.64 -2.03 -11.34
CA VAL A 68 -7.56 -2.15 -10.20
C VAL A 68 -8.33 -0.86 -10.00
N PHE A 69 -7.63 0.25 -9.73
CA PHE A 69 -8.26 1.53 -9.44
C PHE A 69 -8.52 2.33 -10.73
N LEU A 70 -9.76 2.81 -10.87
CA LEU A 70 -10.22 3.56 -12.03
C LEU A 70 -10.59 5.00 -11.63
N THR A 71 -10.52 5.88 -12.61
CA THR A 71 -11.19 7.19 -12.58
C THR A 71 -12.68 7.02 -12.88
N GLU A 72 -13.50 8.02 -12.59
CA GLU A 72 -14.94 8.02 -12.94
C GLU A 72 -15.21 7.91 -14.45
N ALA A 73 -14.21 8.22 -15.28
CA ALA A 73 -14.24 8.01 -16.72
C ALA A 73 -13.99 6.55 -17.14
N GLY A 74 -13.72 5.64 -16.20
CA GLY A 74 -13.38 4.24 -16.48
C GLY A 74 -11.93 4.00 -16.93
N ARG A 75 -11.05 5.01 -16.83
CA ARG A 75 -9.62 4.88 -17.14
C ARG A 75 -8.82 4.53 -15.90
N GLY A 76 -7.77 3.73 -16.01
CA GLY A 76 -6.86 3.43 -14.89
C GLY A 76 -6.27 4.70 -14.26
N ILE A 77 -6.23 4.77 -12.93
CA ILE A 77 -5.66 5.93 -12.24
C ILE A 77 -4.14 6.00 -12.44
N SER A 78 -3.62 7.20 -12.70
CA SER A 78 -2.18 7.44 -12.85
C SER A 78 -1.53 7.80 -11.52
N ALA A 79 -0.23 7.51 -11.38
CA ALA A 79 0.55 7.87 -10.18
C ALA A 79 0.52 9.38 -9.90
N ARG A 80 0.57 10.21 -10.96
CA ARG A 80 0.42 11.68 -10.84
C ARG A 80 -0.92 12.06 -10.22
N ARG A 81 -2.01 11.39 -10.62
CA ARG A 81 -3.35 11.66 -10.08
C ARG A 81 -3.45 11.23 -8.62
N VAL A 82 -2.90 10.08 -8.24
CA VAL A 82 -2.82 9.65 -6.84
C VAL A 82 -2.05 10.68 -6.00
N GLY A 83 -0.90 11.15 -6.50
CA GLY A 83 -0.11 12.19 -5.83
C GLY A 83 -0.89 13.50 -5.64
N ALA A 84 -1.65 13.93 -6.65
CA ALA A 84 -2.48 15.13 -6.57
C ALA A 84 -3.66 14.96 -5.59
N MET A 85 -4.34 13.81 -5.60
CA MET A 85 -5.41 13.49 -4.64
C MET A 85 -4.88 13.50 -3.20
N PHE A 86 -3.71 12.91 -2.98
CA PHE A 86 -3.06 12.93 -1.67
C PHE A 86 -2.68 14.35 -1.25
N ALA A 87 -2.07 15.15 -2.13
CA ALA A 87 -1.69 16.53 -1.81
C ALA A 87 -2.89 17.39 -1.44
N ALA A 88 -4.04 17.21 -2.12
CA ALA A 88 -5.28 17.89 -1.76
C ALA A 88 -5.81 17.47 -0.39
N ALA A 89 -5.79 16.17 -0.08
CA ALA A 89 -6.18 15.65 1.22
C ALA A 89 -5.24 16.13 2.35
N ALA A 90 -3.93 16.11 2.10
CA ALA A 90 -2.92 16.59 3.05
C ALA A 90 -3.08 18.09 3.33
N GLY A 91 -3.33 18.91 2.29
CA GLY A 91 -3.63 20.32 2.44
C GLY A 91 -4.90 20.58 3.27
N THR A 92 -5.95 19.78 3.06
CA THR A 92 -7.20 19.85 3.86
C THR A 92 -6.94 19.49 5.32
N ALA A 93 -6.05 18.53 5.57
CA ALA A 93 -5.65 18.11 6.91
C ALA A 93 -4.60 19.05 7.56
N GLY A 94 -4.12 20.09 6.86
CA GLY A 94 -3.05 20.97 7.37
C GLY A 94 -1.66 20.31 7.43
N VAL A 95 -1.43 19.23 6.68
CA VAL A 95 -0.19 18.47 6.68
C VAL A 95 0.62 18.74 5.40
N THR A 96 1.88 19.14 5.57
CA THR A 96 2.82 19.30 4.44
C THR A 96 3.51 17.96 4.15
N ALA A 97 2.91 17.14 3.28
CA ALA A 97 3.45 15.85 2.91
C ALA A 97 3.27 15.53 1.42
N SER A 98 4.18 14.72 0.87
CA SER A 98 4.00 14.07 -0.43
C SER A 98 3.43 12.67 -0.25
N PHE A 99 2.89 12.07 -1.31
CA PHE A 99 2.40 10.68 -1.27
C PHE A 99 3.50 9.68 -0.84
N HIS A 100 4.77 10.00 -1.10
CA HIS A 100 5.89 9.16 -0.67
C HIS A 100 6.07 9.14 0.86
N ALA A 101 5.59 10.15 1.58
CA ALA A 101 5.63 10.19 3.04
C ALA A 101 4.90 9.00 3.66
N LEU A 102 3.80 8.52 3.06
CA LEU A 102 3.10 7.32 3.51
C LEU A 102 4.00 6.08 3.54
N ARG A 103 4.90 5.95 2.56
CA ARG A 103 5.88 4.85 2.54
C ARG A 103 6.88 5.00 3.68
N HIS A 104 7.32 6.21 3.99
CA HIS A 104 8.21 6.45 5.11
C HIS A 104 7.51 6.16 6.45
N THR A 105 6.28 6.62 6.64
CA THR A 105 5.47 6.31 7.82
C THR A 105 5.34 4.80 8.02
N PHE A 106 4.95 4.08 6.96
CA PHE A 106 4.86 2.61 7.01
C PHE A 106 6.20 1.96 7.37
N ALA A 107 7.30 2.39 6.75
CA ALA A 107 8.60 1.78 6.97
C ALA A 107 9.12 2.00 8.40
N THR A 108 8.99 3.22 8.92
CA THR A 108 9.37 3.55 10.31
C THR A 108 8.54 2.77 11.31
N ALA A 109 7.21 2.74 11.13
CA ALA A 109 6.28 1.95 11.94
C ALA A 109 6.63 0.46 11.95
N MET A 110 6.79 -0.13 10.76
CA MET A 110 7.09 -1.54 10.58
C MET A 110 8.46 -1.89 11.17
N LEU A 111 9.48 -1.04 11.01
CA LEU A 111 10.80 -1.27 11.59
C LEU A 111 10.72 -1.37 13.12
N ARG A 112 9.99 -0.45 13.76
CA ARG A 112 9.81 -0.45 15.21
C ARG A 112 9.07 -1.70 15.68
N PHE A 113 8.00 -2.08 14.98
CA PHE A 113 7.28 -3.33 15.26
C PHE A 113 8.21 -4.55 15.17
N LEU A 114 8.99 -4.67 14.09
CA LEU A 114 9.93 -5.76 13.90
C LEU A 114 11.05 -5.77 14.95
N GLN A 115 11.54 -4.60 15.37
CA GLN A 115 12.54 -4.47 16.44
C GLN A 115 11.99 -4.96 17.78
N ARG A 116 10.72 -4.67 18.11
CA ARG A 116 10.07 -5.22 19.30
C ARG A 116 9.93 -6.74 19.20
N ARG A 117 9.44 -7.26 18.06
CA ARG A 117 9.33 -8.71 17.85
C ARG A 117 10.67 -9.44 17.98
N ALA A 118 11.76 -8.82 17.52
CA ALA A 118 13.10 -9.41 17.62
C ALA A 118 13.60 -9.55 19.08
N GLN A 119 12.94 -8.90 20.05
CA GLN A 119 13.20 -9.15 21.48
C GLN A 119 12.73 -10.54 21.91
N ASP A 120 11.61 -11.00 21.34
CA ASP A 120 11.02 -12.33 21.61
C ASP A 120 11.47 -13.39 20.60
N GLU A 121 11.93 -12.97 19.42
CA GLU A 121 12.38 -13.82 18.31
C GLU A 121 13.82 -13.46 17.88
N PRO A 122 14.85 -14.00 18.55
CA PRO A 122 16.25 -13.59 18.33
C PRO A 122 16.77 -13.81 16.89
N GLU A 123 16.16 -14.73 16.14
CA GLU A 123 16.52 -15.02 14.75
C GLU A 123 15.97 -13.99 13.75
N LEU A 124 14.98 -13.18 14.16
CA LEU A 124 14.39 -12.15 13.33
C LEU A 124 15.40 -11.01 13.13
N ASN A 125 15.76 -10.71 11.88
CA ASN A 125 16.52 -9.51 11.53
C ASN A 125 15.56 -8.40 11.06
N PRO A 126 15.25 -7.39 11.88
CA PRO A 126 14.24 -6.38 11.54
C PRO A 126 14.55 -5.61 10.26
N LEU A 127 15.82 -5.29 10.04
CA LEU A 127 16.24 -4.46 8.90
C LEU A 127 16.18 -5.24 7.59
N LEU A 128 16.63 -6.50 7.58
CA LEU A 128 16.52 -7.37 6.40
C LEU A 128 15.05 -7.69 6.09
N THR A 129 14.25 -8.01 7.12
CA THR A 129 12.81 -8.25 6.94
C THR A 129 12.13 -7.03 6.34
N LEU A 130 12.41 -5.83 6.86
CA LEU A 130 11.86 -4.59 6.29
C LEU A 130 12.34 -4.34 4.85
N GLN A 131 13.60 -4.63 4.53
CA GLN A 131 14.12 -4.49 3.17
C GLN A 131 13.31 -5.36 2.20
N VAL A 132 13.01 -6.60 2.57
CA VAL A 132 12.20 -7.53 1.79
C VAL A 132 10.77 -6.99 1.62
N VAL A 133 10.13 -6.58 2.72
CA VAL A 133 8.76 -6.02 2.71
C VAL A 133 8.66 -4.77 1.82
N LEU A 134 9.66 -3.89 1.88
CA LEU A 134 9.72 -2.70 1.04
C LEU A 134 10.16 -3.02 -0.40
N GLY A 135 10.80 -4.16 -0.64
CA GLY A 135 11.43 -4.57 -1.88
C GLY A 135 12.64 -3.68 -2.25
N HIS A 136 13.38 -3.16 -1.28
CA HIS A 136 14.58 -2.38 -1.58
C HIS A 136 15.69 -3.27 -2.14
N ALA A 137 16.31 -2.83 -3.24
CA ALA A 137 17.42 -3.57 -3.87
C ALA A 137 18.72 -3.43 -3.08
N ASP A 138 18.85 -2.33 -2.32
CA ASP A 138 20.02 -2.01 -1.50
C ASP A 138 19.56 -1.80 -0.06
N LEU A 139 20.22 -2.48 0.87
CA LEU A 139 19.99 -2.35 2.31
C LEU A 139 20.26 -0.92 2.80
N SER A 140 21.16 -0.18 2.15
CA SER A 140 21.44 1.24 2.46
C SER A 140 20.18 2.11 2.35
N THR A 141 19.29 1.78 1.41
CA THR A 141 18.01 2.49 1.22
C THR A 141 17.04 2.21 2.36
N THR A 142 17.14 1.05 3.01
CA THR A 142 16.33 0.71 4.19
C THR A 142 16.95 1.26 5.47
N ALA A 143 18.28 1.30 5.56
CA ALA A 143 19.00 1.79 6.74
C ALA A 143 18.72 3.24 7.09
N ILE A 144 18.20 4.05 6.15
CA ILE A 144 17.75 5.42 6.42
C ILE A 144 16.72 5.48 7.56
N TYR A 145 15.87 4.46 7.71
CA TYR A 145 14.82 4.42 8.73
C TYR A 145 15.35 4.19 10.15
N LEU A 146 16.54 3.61 10.30
CA LEU A 146 17.20 3.50 11.61
C LEU A 146 17.52 4.89 12.19
N ARG A 147 17.96 5.82 11.33
CA ARG A 147 18.26 7.19 11.74
C ARG A 147 17.01 7.95 12.15
N VAL A 148 15.91 7.72 11.44
CA VAL A 148 14.60 8.32 11.76
C VAL A 148 14.15 7.86 13.14
N LEU A 149 14.17 6.55 13.42
CA LEU A 149 13.80 6.02 14.74
C LEU A 149 14.73 6.46 15.86
N ALA A 150 16.02 6.59 15.61
CA ALA A 150 16.97 7.08 16.60
C ALA A 150 16.72 8.55 16.98
N THR A 151 16.16 9.34 16.06
CA THR A 151 15.87 10.77 16.27
C THR A 151 14.47 11.00 16.81
N ASP A 152 13.53 10.08 16.56
CA ASP A 152 12.10 10.28 16.78
C ASP A 152 11.50 9.17 17.68
N LEU A 153 11.87 9.19 18.96
CA LEU A 153 11.52 8.13 19.92
C LEU A 153 10.07 8.18 20.40
N THR A 154 9.39 9.33 20.32
CA THR A 154 8.11 9.61 21.00
C THR A 154 6.87 9.59 20.10
N LEU A 155 6.99 9.72 18.77
CA LEU A 155 5.82 10.02 17.92
C LEU A 155 5.09 8.80 17.31
N VAL A 156 5.62 7.58 17.42
CA VAL A 156 5.17 6.44 16.58
C VAL A 156 4.28 5.44 17.34
N GLU A 157 4.22 5.49 18.68
CA GLU A 157 3.57 4.43 19.48
C GLU A 157 2.05 4.38 19.33
N SER A 158 1.37 5.52 19.14
CA SER A 158 -0.09 5.53 18.92
C SER A 158 -0.50 5.19 17.48
N SER A 159 0.38 5.46 16.51
CA SER A 159 0.01 5.49 15.09
C SER A 159 -0.12 4.10 14.45
N VAL A 160 0.58 3.08 14.98
CA VAL A 160 0.62 1.75 14.35
C VAL A 160 -0.57 0.89 14.80
N ASP A 161 -0.90 0.93 16.09
CA ASP A 161 -2.06 0.23 16.62
C ASP A 161 -3.36 0.87 16.14
N GLU A 162 -3.40 2.20 15.95
CA GLU A 162 -4.51 2.85 15.24
C GLU A 162 -4.53 2.51 13.74
N LEU A 163 -3.40 2.47 13.04
CA LEU A 163 -3.38 2.18 11.60
C LEU A 163 -3.92 0.77 11.30
N TYR A 164 -3.59 -0.21 12.14
CA TYR A 164 -4.12 -1.57 12.00
C TYR A 164 -5.47 -1.76 12.69
N GLY A 165 -5.73 -1.11 13.83
CA GLY A 165 -7.01 -1.16 14.54
C GLY A 165 -8.16 -0.45 13.82
N ALA A 166 -7.91 0.70 13.18
CA ALA A 166 -8.90 1.44 12.40
C ALA A 166 -9.25 0.75 11.06
N LEU A 167 -8.41 -0.17 10.59
CA LEU A 167 -8.71 -1.02 9.43
C LEU A 167 -9.47 -2.31 9.82
N LEU A 168 -9.73 -2.52 11.12
CA LEU A 168 -10.44 -3.68 11.68
C LEU A 168 -11.80 -3.31 12.29
N GLN A 169 -12.21 -2.04 12.22
CA GLN A 169 -13.54 -1.53 12.61
C GLN A 169 -14.33 -1.13 11.37
#